data_AF-A0A6P2D1B1-F1
#
_entry.id   AF-A0A6P2D1B1-F1
#
_cell.length_a   1.000
_cell.length_b   1.000
_cell.length_c   1.000
_cell.angle_alpha   90.00
_cell.angle_beta   90.00
_cell.angle_gamma   90.00
#
_symmetry.space_group_name_H-M   'P 1'
#
loop_
_entity.id
_entity.type
_entity.pdbx_description
1 polymer ?
#
loop_
_entity_poly.entity_id
_entity_poly.type
_entity_poly.pdbx_seq_one_letter_code
_entity_poly.pdbx_strand_id
1 'polypeptide(L)'
;MVFRPIMEMTTDDVWQLLLQRTPPWGGSHRELVTLYRNARGGECPLVIDKSAAPSCGTSSSRFGCWTCTVIEKDRSMEAMIDAGNEHLEPLMEFRDWLAVFRNERSKRMVERRDGRIALMGDGVTTVAGPFTVEARQEILDKLLETQASVQMPLISNDEISRIKAIWADDAVAEAKRHLKQREQLRAREQARTGYRCSSRATPGTR
;
A
#
# COMPACT_ATOMS: atom_id res chain seq x y z
N MET A 1 19.13 4.29 -26.66
CA MET A 1 19.95 5.23 -25.88
C MET A 1 19.03 6.36 -25.43
N VAL A 2 19.02 6.71 -24.14
CA VAL A 2 18.17 7.80 -23.62
C VAL A 2 19.05 9.05 -23.50
N PHE A 3 18.72 10.11 -24.24
CA PHE A 3 19.42 11.39 -24.17
C PHE A 3 18.99 12.15 -22.91
N ARG A 4 19.97 12.64 -22.13
CA ARG A 4 19.72 13.34 -20.86
C ARG A 4 20.30 14.77 -20.93
N PRO A 5 19.56 15.74 -21.47
CA PRO A 5 20.09 17.06 -21.87
C PRO A 5 20.59 17.95 -20.72
N ILE A 6 20.18 17.67 -19.48
CA ILE A 6 20.48 18.51 -18.31
C ILE A 6 21.40 17.82 -17.30
N MET A 7 22.09 16.75 -17.71
CA MET A 7 22.93 15.94 -16.81
C MET A 7 24.07 16.71 -16.16
N GLU A 8 24.68 17.60 -16.92
CA GLU A 8 25.83 18.39 -16.49
C GLU A 8 25.39 19.67 -15.75
N MET A 9 24.08 19.90 -15.58
CA MET A 9 23.55 21.05 -14.87
C MET A 9 23.38 20.73 -13.38
N THR A 10 23.72 21.69 -12.53
CA THR A 10 23.39 21.61 -11.11
C THR A 10 21.90 21.94 -10.87
N THR A 11 21.36 21.55 -9.72
CA THR A 11 19.99 21.92 -9.33
C THR A 11 19.79 23.44 -9.33
N ASP A 12 20.81 24.20 -8.91
CA ASP A 12 20.76 25.66 -8.86
C ASP A 12 20.72 26.27 -10.27
N ASP A 13 21.52 25.74 -11.21
CA ASP A 13 21.50 26.21 -12.60
C ASP A 13 20.14 25.94 -13.26
N VAL A 14 19.49 24.82 -12.95
CA VAL A 14 18.14 24.51 -13.42
C VAL A 14 17.13 25.51 -12.87
N TRP A 15 17.15 25.80 -11.56
CA TRP A 15 16.24 26.78 -10.97
C TRP A 15 16.44 28.19 -11.50
N GLN A 16 17.69 28.63 -11.69
CA GLN A 16 17.98 29.94 -12.29
C GLN A 16 17.41 30.05 -13.70
N LEU A 17 17.56 29.01 -14.52
CA LEU A 17 17.02 28.98 -15.88
C LEU A 17 15.49 28.98 -15.89
N LEU A 18 14.85 28.23 -15.00
CA LEU A 18 13.40 28.20 -14.86
C LEU A 18 12.84 29.55 -14.41
N LEU A 19 13.47 30.22 -13.43
CA LEU A 19 13.01 31.51 -12.91
C LEU A 19 13.14 32.67 -13.93
N GLN A 20 13.96 32.52 -14.97
CA GLN A 20 14.08 33.49 -16.06
C GLN A 20 12.94 33.40 -17.09
N ARG A 21 12.15 32.32 -17.06
CA ARG A 21 11.09 32.06 -18.04
C ARG A 21 9.75 31.89 -17.35
N THR A 22 8.68 32.30 -18.02
CA THR A 22 7.33 31.97 -17.59
C THR A 22 7.04 30.49 -17.89
N PRO A 23 6.42 29.75 -16.97
CA PRO A 23 6.07 28.35 -17.20
C PRO A 23 5.06 28.25 -18.36
N PRO A 24 5.31 27.44 -19.40
CA PRO A 24 4.42 27.31 -20.56
C PRO A 24 3.06 26.66 -20.21
N TRP A 25 2.97 25.99 -19.06
CA TRP A 25 1.74 25.39 -18.52
C TRP A 25 0.95 26.34 -17.59
N GLY A 26 1.42 27.59 -17.40
CA GLY A 26 0.81 28.54 -16.47
C GLY A 26 1.28 28.38 -15.01
N GLY A 27 0.92 29.35 -14.16
CA GLY A 27 1.35 29.40 -12.75
C GLY A 27 2.71 30.09 -12.54
N SER A 28 3.36 29.81 -11.41
CA SER A 28 4.63 30.45 -11.02
C SER A 28 5.72 29.43 -10.70
N HIS A 29 6.89 29.58 -11.33
CA HIS A 29 8.09 28.83 -10.91
C HIS A 29 8.49 29.12 -9.47
N ARG A 30 8.10 30.27 -8.88
CA ARG A 30 8.39 30.58 -7.47
C ARG A 30 7.61 29.68 -6.52
N GLU A 31 6.37 29.35 -6.84
CA GLU A 31 5.55 28.41 -6.05
C GLU A 31 6.14 27.00 -6.09
N LEU A 32 6.63 26.57 -7.26
CA LEU A 32 7.35 25.32 -7.41
C LEU A 32 8.64 25.29 -6.57
N VAL A 33 9.43 26.37 -6.59
CA VAL A 33 10.62 26.47 -5.72
C VAL A 33 10.24 26.34 -4.25
N THR A 34 9.18 27.03 -3.81
CA THR A 34 8.68 26.94 -2.43
C THR A 34 8.24 25.53 -2.07
N LEU A 35 7.49 24.85 -2.95
CA LEU A 35 7.04 23.48 -2.74
C LEU A 35 8.22 22.51 -2.55
N TYR A 36 9.21 22.57 -3.45
CA TYR A 36 10.40 21.73 -3.39
C TYR A 36 11.30 22.06 -2.19
N ARG A 37 11.32 23.32 -1.73
CA ARG A 37 12.00 23.74 -0.51
C ARG A 37 11.33 23.18 0.74
N ASN A 38 10.01 23.27 0.81
CA ASN A 38 9.24 22.80 1.95
C ASN A 38 9.33 21.27 2.10
N ALA A 39 9.30 20.53 1.00
CA ALA A 39 9.48 19.07 0.99
C ALA A 39 10.86 18.57 1.49
N ARG A 40 11.81 19.48 1.74
CA ARG A 40 13.16 19.21 2.22
C ARG A 40 13.46 19.70 3.64
N GLY A 41 12.49 20.33 4.31
CA GLY A 41 12.64 20.78 5.69
C GLY A 41 13.13 22.22 5.82
N GLY A 42 12.84 23.07 4.83
CA GLY A 42 12.96 24.53 4.98
C GLY A 42 14.37 25.13 4.76
N GLU A 43 15.44 24.34 4.72
CA GLU A 43 16.78 24.87 4.44
C GLU A 43 17.04 25.01 2.94
N CYS A 44 16.68 26.18 2.38
CA CYS A 44 17.35 26.70 1.19
C CYS A 44 17.25 28.24 1.19
N PRO A 45 18.32 28.96 1.57
CA PRO A 45 18.38 30.37 1.30
C PRO A 45 18.46 30.53 -0.23
N LEU A 46 17.51 31.27 -0.82
CA LEU A 46 17.61 31.71 -2.22
C LEU A 46 18.77 32.70 -2.30
N VAL A 47 20.00 32.20 -2.35
CA VAL A 47 21.18 33.03 -2.47
C VAL A 47 21.43 33.28 -3.94
N ILE A 48 21.31 34.54 -4.33
CA ILE A 48 21.62 35.06 -5.68
C ILE A 48 23.13 34.96 -5.97
N ASP A 49 23.94 34.72 -4.93
CA ASP A 49 25.38 34.62 -4.95
C ASP A 49 25.85 33.16 -4.71
N LYS A 50 26.57 32.59 -5.69
CA LYS A 50 26.96 31.16 -5.71
C LYS A 50 27.98 30.77 -4.62
N SER A 51 28.45 31.74 -3.81
CA SER A 51 29.53 31.56 -2.83
C SER A 51 29.08 31.32 -1.38
N ALA A 52 27.80 31.54 -1.04
CA ALA A 52 27.38 31.61 0.36
C ALA A 52 26.38 30.52 0.83
N ALA A 53 26.10 29.48 0.03
CA ALA A 53 25.31 28.33 0.50
C ALA A 53 25.73 27.02 -0.17
N PRO A 54 25.86 25.90 0.57
CA PRO A 54 26.14 24.60 -0.01
C PRO A 54 24.99 24.18 -0.94
N SER A 55 25.32 23.63 -2.10
CA SER A 55 24.38 23.29 -3.17
C SER A 55 23.17 22.52 -2.64
N CYS A 56 21.96 22.87 -3.11
CA CYS A 56 20.71 22.22 -2.76
C CYS A 56 20.57 20.81 -3.41
N GLY A 57 21.60 19.97 -3.35
CA GLY A 57 21.64 18.65 -3.97
C GLY A 57 21.45 17.51 -2.97
N THR A 58 20.23 17.26 -2.48
CA THR A 58 19.90 16.02 -1.74
C THR A 58 19.00 15.06 -2.55
N SER A 59 19.21 13.76 -2.33
CA SER A 59 18.92 12.62 -3.21
C SER A 59 17.46 12.13 -3.33
N SER A 60 16.47 12.87 -2.83
CA SER A 60 15.05 12.50 -3.01
C SER A 60 14.18 13.75 -3.15
N SER A 61 13.70 13.97 -4.36
CA SER A 61 12.72 14.99 -4.75
C SER A 61 11.26 14.53 -4.52
N ARG A 62 11.05 13.43 -3.79
CA ARG A 62 9.72 12.81 -3.71
C ARG A 62 8.88 13.51 -2.65
N PHE A 63 7.74 14.04 -3.06
CA PHE A 63 6.66 14.42 -2.16
C PHE A 63 6.14 13.14 -1.51
N GLY A 64 6.11 13.10 -0.18
CA GLY A 64 5.77 11.90 0.58
C GLY A 64 4.46 11.23 0.12
N CYS A 65 4.31 9.94 0.39
CA CYS A 65 3.13 9.18 -0.04
C CYS A 65 2.33 8.69 1.16
N TRP A 66 1.13 9.24 1.34
CA TRP A 66 0.26 8.98 2.48
C TRP A 66 -0.38 7.59 2.49
N THR A 67 -0.16 6.78 1.45
CA THR A 67 -0.57 5.36 1.43
C THR A 67 0.62 4.41 1.40
N CYS A 68 1.85 4.92 1.22
CA CYS A 68 3.04 4.09 1.09
C CYS A 68 3.52 3.59 2.45
N THR A 69 3.35 2.30 2.68
CA THR A 69 3.83 1.60 3.87
C THR A 69 5.20 0.95 3.68
N VAL A 70 5.85 1.12 2.53
CA VAL A 70 7.14 0.47 2.21
C VAL A 70 8.29 1.06 3.02
N ILE A 71 8.29 2.39 3.17
CA ILE A 71 9.27 3.11 3.99
C ILE A 71 8.86 3.05 5.47
N GLU A 72 9.77 3.30 6.41
CA GLU A 72 9.43 3.35 7.83
C GLU A 72 8.92 4.73 8.23
N LYS A 73 9.64 5.79 7.86
CA LYS A 73 9.29 7.20 8.13
C LYS A 73 9.34 8.04 6.87
N ASP A 74 8.33 8.88 6.66
CA ASP A 74 8.25 9.79 5.52
C ASP A 74 8.75 11.19 5.89
N ARG A 75 10.07 11.38 5.82
CA ARG A 75 10.73 12.66 6.15
C ARG A 75 10.26 13.83 5.30
N SER A 76 9.81 13.57 4.08
CA SER A 76 9.35 14.63 3.18
C SER A 76 7.97 15.12 3.57
N MET A 77 7.10 14.23 4.07
CA MET A 77 5.82 14.62 4.63
C MET A 77 5.98 15.36 5.97
N GLU A 78 6.87 14.89 6.85
CA GLU A 78 7.23 15.57 8.12
C GLU A 78 7.70 17.00 7.83
N ALA A 79 8.65 17.15 6.91
CA ALA A 79 9.15 18.44 6.48
C ALA A 79 8.07 19.37 5.90
N MET A 80 7.08 18.84 5.18
CA MET A 80 5.98 19.65 4.66
C MET A 80 5.05 20.14 5.78
N ILE A 81 4.76 19.28 6.77
CA ILE A 81 3.98 19.65 7.96
C ILE A 81 4.71 20.73 8.75
N ASP A 82 5.99 20.54 9.04
CA ASP A 82 6.85 21.52 9.73
C ASP A 82 6.94 22.87 8.98
N ALA A 83 6.83 22.83 7.65
CA ALA A 83 6.80 24.03 6.81
C ALA A 83 5.41 24.72 6.75
N GLY A 84 4.45 24.29 7.57
CA GLY A 84 3.12 24.90 7.72
C GLY A 84 2.00 24.21 6.93
N ASN A 85 2.22 23.00 6.40
CA ASN A 85 1.16 22.22 5.72
C ASN A 85 0.48 21.25 6.71
N GLU A 86 -0.08 21.79 7.79
CA GLU A 86 -0.71 21.02 8.88
C GLU A 86 -1.86 20.13 8.39
N HIS A 87 -2.56 20.51 7.31
CA HIS A 87 -3.61 19.69 6.69
C HIS A 87 -3.14 18.31 6.20
N LEU A 88 -1.82 18.07 6.12
CA LEU A 88 -1.24 16.77 5.78
C LEU A 88 -1.09 15.84 6.99
N GLU A 89 -1.22 16.34 8.22
CA GLU A 89 -1.06 15.55 9.45
C GLU A 89 -2.02 14.37 9.52
N PRO A 90 -3.34 14.50 9.24
CA PRO A 90 -4.24 13.34 9.25
C PRO A 90 -3.87 12.27 8.20
N LEU A 91 -3.25 12.67 7.09
CA LEU A 91 -2.79 11.77 6.04
C LEU A 91 -1.54 11.00 6.49
N MET A 92 -0.63 11.66 7.21
CA MET A 92 0.53 11.02 7.82
C MET A 92 0.10 10.02 8.89
N GLU A 93 -0.82 10.40 9.77
CA GLU A 93 -1.33 9.51 10.81
C GLU A 93 -2.03 8.28 10.22
N PHE A 94 -2.81 8.46 9.15
CA PHE A 94 -3.40 7.34 8.41
C PHE A 94 -2.33 6.40 7.86
N ARG A 95 -1.28 6.95 7.26
CA ARG A 95 -0.15 6.20 6.70
C ARG A 95 0.58 5.38 7.76
N ASP A 96 0.91 6.01 8.89
CA ASP A 96 1.64 5.40 10.00
C ASP A 96 0.81 4.29 10.64
N TRP A 97 -0.48 4.54 10.86
CA TRP A 97 -1.43 3.54 11.30
C TRP A 97 -1.48 2.35 10.33
N LEU A 98 -1.59 2.59 9.02
CA LEU A 98 -1.67 1.53 8.02
C LEU A 98 -0.38 0.68 7.98
N ALA A 99 0.77 1.30 8.21
CA ALA A 99 2.07 0.63 8.24
C ALA A 99 2.18 -0.36 9.43
N VAL A 100 1.56 -0.04 10.56
CA VAL A 100 1.45 -0.95 11.72
C VAL A 100 0.36 -2.00 11.45
N PHE A 101 -0.83 -1.55 11.07
CA PHE A 101 -2.02 -2.38 10.84
C PHE A 101 -1.76 -3.54 9.87
N ARG A 102 -0.99 -3.29 8.80
CA ARG A 102 -0.70 -4.33 7.80
C ARG A 102 0.08 -5.52 8.36
N ASN A 103 0.81 -5.35 9.45
CA ASN A 103 1.65 -6.39 10.05
C ASN A 103 0.91 -7.17 11.15
N GLU A 104 -0.30 -6.76 11.53
CA GLU A 104 -1.10 -7.46 12.53
C GLU A 104 -1.60 -8.81 12.01
N ARG A 105 -1.23 -9.88 12.71
CA ARG A 105 -1.55 -11.22 12.25
C ARG A 105 -3.04 -11.56 12.33
N SER A 106 -3.74 -11.02 13.32
CA SER A 106 -5.19 -11.17 13.51
C SER A 106 -6.01 -10.61 12.34
N LYS A 107 -5.46 -9.64 11.61
CA LYS A 107 -6.11 -8.97 10.48
C LYS A 107 -5.86 -9.69 9.14
N ARG A 108 -5.10 -10.78 9.14
CA ARG A 108 -4.67 -11.52 7.95
C ARG A 108 -5.31 -12.91 7.91
N MET A 109 -5.76 -13.30 6.72
CA MET A 109 -6.21 -14.68 6.48
C MET A 109 -5.03 -15.64 6.60
N VAL A 110 -5.29 -16.86 7.07
CA VAL A 110 -4.28 -17.94 7.12
C VAL A 110 -4.03 -18.51 5.73
N GLU A 111 -5.08 -18.57 4.92
CA GLU A 111 -5.02 -19.05 3.55
C GLU A 111 -4.66 -17.92 2.59
N ARG A 112 -3.89 -18.23 1.56
CA ARG A 112 -3.66 -17.32 0.44
C ARG A 112 -4.91 -17.23 -0.44
N ARG A 113 -4.91 -16.30 -1.40
CA ARG A 113 -6.04 -16.11 -2.33
C ARG A 113 -6.32 -17.33 -3.21
N ASP A 114 -5.32 -18.19 -3.42
CA ASP A 114 -5.45 -19.47 -4.14
C ASP A 114 -5.94 -20.62 -3.23
N GLY A 115 -6.22 -20.37 -1.95
CA GLY A 115 -6.67 -21.36 -0.97
C GLY A 115 -5.55 -22.23 -0.41
N ARG A 116 -4.28 -21.93 -0.69
CA ARG A 116 -3.15 -22.68 -0.13
C ARG A 116 -2.70 -22.07 1.19
N ILE A 117 -2.38 -22.94 2.15
CA ILE A 117 -1.67 -22.57 3.37
C ILE A 117 -0.19 -22.81 3.11
N ALA A 118 0.60 -21.75 3.16
CA ALA A 118 2.04 -21.83 3.11
C ALA A 118 2.61 -21.63 4.52
N LEU A 119 3.66 -22.36 4.86
CA LEU A 119 4.42 -22.17 6.09
C LEU A 119 5.66 -21.33 5.80
N MET A 120 6.10 -20.55 6.78
CA MET A 120 7.38 -19.86 6.75
C MET A 120 8.52 -20.87 6.95
N GLY A 121 9.77 -20.41 6.80
CA GLY A 121 10.96 -21.26 6.93
C GLY A 121 11.13 -21.92 8.30
N ASP A 122 10.39 -21.46 9.32
CA ASP A 122 10.32 -22.06 10.65
C ASP A 122 9.42 -23.32 10.72
N GLY A 123 8.62 -23.59 9.69
CA GLY A 123 7.70 -24.73 9.62
C GLY A 123 6.49 -24.64 10.54
N VAL A 124 6.34 -23.56 11.31
CA VAL A 124 5.29 -23.39 12.32
C VAL A 124 4.40 -22.20 11.98
N THR A 125 5.01 -21.08 11.58
CA THR A 125 4.27 -19.86 11.27
C THR A 125 3.70 -19.94 9.87
N THR A 126 2.40 -19.68 9.70
CA THR A 126 1.82 -19.61 8.35
C THR A 126 2.23 -18.32 7.65
N VAL A 127 2.34 -18.30 6.33
CA VAL A 127 2.52 -17.07 5.56
C VAL A 127 1.21 -16.29 5.58
N ALA A 128 1.27 -15.00 5.91
CA ALA A 128 0.07 -14.17 5.97
C ALA A 128 -0.61 -14.06 4.58
N GLY A 129 -1.89 -14.39 4.54
CA GLY A 129 -2.75 -14.22 3.38
C GLY A 129 -3.19 -12.77 3.18
N PRO A 130 -4.20 -12.54 2.32
CA PRO A 130 -4.81 -11.22 2.19
C PRO A 130 -5.47 -10.77 3.50
N PHE A 131 -5.84 -9.48 3.58
CA PHE A 131 -6.64 -8.98 4.70
C PHE A 131 -7.99 -9.69 4.78
N THR A 132 -8.45 -9.93 6.01
CA THR A 132 -9.82 -10.39 6.26
C THR A 132 -10.83 -9.32 5.83
N VAL A 133 -12.10 -9.69 5.66
CA VAL A 133 -13.13 -8.74 5.23
C VAL A 133 -13.31 -7.64 6.28
N GLU A 134 -13.27 -7.99 7.57
CA GLU A 134 -13.37 -7.07 8.69
C GLU A 134 -12.22 -6.06 8.68
N ALA A 135 -11.00 -6.54 8.44
CA ALA A 135 -9.83 -5.67 8.34
C ALA A 135 -9.91 -4.71 7.15
N ARG A 136 -10.47 -5.16 6.01
CA ARG A 136 -10.68 -4.28 4.86
C ARG A 136 -11.75 -3.21 5.13
N GLN A 137 -12.79 -3.57 5.88
CA GLN A 137 -13.82 -2.62 6.32
C GLN A 137 -13.22 -1.57 7.26
N GLU A 138 -12.41 -1.99 8.23
CA GLU A 138 -11.73 -1.07 9.16
C GLU A 138 -10.80 -0.08 8.45
N ILE A 139 -10.07 -0.53 7.41
CA ILE A 139 -9.28 0.36 6.55
C ILE A 139 -10.17 1.37 5.82
N LEU A 140 -11.30 0.93 5.27
CA LEU A 140 -12.21 1.82 4.56
C LEU A 140 -12.85 2.84 5.51
N ASP A 141 -13.29 2.43 6.69
CA ASP A 141 -13.91 3.30 7.68
C ASP A 141 -12.91 4.38 8.12
N LYS A 142 -11.68 4.01 8.46
CA LYS A 142 -10.63 4.97 8.82
C LYS A 142 -10.25 5.90 7.66
N LEU A 143 -10.26 5.42 6.42
CA LEU A 143 -10.03 6.26 5.24
C LEU A 143 -11.13 7.33 5.08
N LEU A 144 -12.39 6.96 5.33
CA LEU A 144 -13.52 7.87 5.28
C LEU A 144 -13.48 8.91 6.41
N GLU A 145 -13.03 8.51 7.60
CA GLU A 145 -12.75 9.43 8.71
C GLU A 145 -11.65 10.41 8.33
N THR A 146 -10.52 9.94 7.79
CA THR A 146 -9.43 10.80 7.32
C THR A 146 -9.90 11.77 6.24
N GLN A 147 -10.69 11.29 5.27
CA GLN A 147 -11.31 12.12 4.22
C GLN A 147 -12.18 13.25 4.82
N ALA A 148 -12.97 12.96 5.86
CA ALA A 148 -13.76 13.97 6.55
C ALA A 148 -12.88 15.00 7.27
N SER A 149 -11.79 14.56 7.91
CA SER A 149 -10.85 15.44 8.61
C SER A 149 -10.12 16.41 7.68
N VAL A 150 -9.69 15.95 6.50
CA VAL A 150 -8.96 16.80 5.53
C VAL A 150 -9.89 17.59 4.59
N GLN A 151 -11.21 17.37 4.67
CA GLN A 151 -12.22 18.01 3.82
C GLN A 151 -11.94 17.91 2.31
N MET A 152 -11.28 16.82 1.90
CA MET A 152 -10.89 16.57 0.51
C MET A 152 -11.33 15.16 0.13
N PRO A 153 -11.91 14.94 -1.07
CA PRO A 153 -12.23 13.59 -1.52
C PRO A 153 -10.93 12.79 -1.76
N LEU A 154 -10.65 11.84 -0.85
CA LEU A 154 -9.56 10.87 -0.97
C LEU A 154 -9.99 9.63 -1.74
N ILE A 155 -11.28 9.32 -1.73
CA ILE A 155 -11.89 8.21 -2.45
C ILE A 155 -13.29 8.59 -2.95
N SER A 156 -13.60 8.21 -4.18
CA SER A 156 -14.91 8.46 -4.80
C SER A 156 -15.94 7.38 -4.43
N ASN A 157 -17.23 7.72 -4.57
CA ASN A 157 -18.32 6.77 -4.37
C ASN A 157 -18.28 5.58 -5.34
N ASP A 158 -17.77 5.80 -6.55
CA ASP A 158 -17.59 4.74 -7.55
C ASP A 158 -16.50 3.77 -7.13
N GLU A 159 -15.39 4.26 -6.57
CA GLU A 159 -14.33 3.42 -6.00
C GLU A 159 -14.82 2.63 -4.78
N ILE A 160 -15.60 3.24 -3.89
CA ILE A 160 -16.22 2.53 -2.76
C ILE A 160 -17.14 1.40 -3.26
N SER A 161 -17.97 1.68 -4.26
CA SER A 161 -18.86 0.69 -4.86
C SER A 161 -18.05 -0.45 -5.50
N ARG A 162 -16.94 -0.12 -6.16
CA ARG A 162 -16.03 -1.10 -6.74
C ARG A 162 -15.34 -1.95 -5.68
N ILE A 163 -14.91 -1.37 -4.55
CA ILE A 163 -14.33 -2.10 -3.42
C ILE A 163 -15.34 -3.12 -2.89
N LYS A 164 -16.59 -2.71 -2.67
CA LYS A 164 -17.66 -3.60 -2.18
C LYS A 164 -17.96 -4.74 -3.17
N ALA A 165 -17.96 -4.45 -4.48
CA ALA A 165 -18.10 -5.48 -5.51
C ALA A 165 -16.97 -6.52 -5.45
N ILE A 166 -15.71 -6.06 -5.29
CA ILE A 166 -14.55 -6.96 -5.14
C ILE A 166 -14.70 -7.85 -3.89
N TRP A 167 -15.21 -7.31 -2.78
CA TRP A 167 -15.44 -8.11 -1.56
C TRP A 167 -16.51 -9.18 -1.77
N ALA A 168 -17.60 -8.84 -2.47
CA ALA A 168 -18.63 -9.81 -2.82
C ALA A 168 -18.08 -10.92 -3.72
N ASP A 169 -17.28 -10.58 -4.74
CA ASP A 169 -16.62 -11.54 -5.62
C ASP A 169 -15.68 -12.47 -4.86
N ASP A 170 -14.86 -11.92 -3.95
CA ASP A 170 -13.95 -12.69 -3.10
C ASP A 170 -14.73 -13.66 -2.20
N ALA A 171 -15.83 -13.23 -1.59
CA ALA A 171 -16.69 -14.06 -0.75
C ALA A 171 -17.34 -15.21 -1.53
N VAL A 172 -17.83 -14.94 -2.75
CA VAL A 172 -18.38 -15.98 -3.65
C VAL A 172 -17.28 -16.98 -4.04
N ALA A 173 -16.09 -16.49 -4.37
CA ALA A 173 -14.96 -17.35 -4.72
C ALA A 173 -14.54 -18.25 -3.53
N GLU A 174 -14.53 -17.71 -2.32
CA GLU A 174 -14.24 -18.46 -1.09
C GLU A 174 -15.29 -19.54 -0.81
N ALA A 175 -16.58 -19.20 -0.86
CA ALA A 175 -17.66 -20.15 -0.68
C ALA A 175 -17.57 -21.33 -1.67
N LYS A 176 -17.31 -21.05 -2.95
CA LYS A 176 -17.12 -22.07 -3.98
C LYS A 176 -15.95 -23.01 -3.65
N ARG A 177 -14.82 -22.48 -3.15
CA ARG A 177 -13.67 -23.29 -2.74
C ARG A 177 -14.02 -24.20 -1.56
N HIS A 178 -14.67 -23.66 -0.53
CA HIS A 178 -15.07 -24.43 0.64
C HIS A 178 -16.04 -25.55 0.29
N LEU A 179 -17.02 -25.30 -0.59
CA LEU A 179 -17.93 -26.34 -1.09
C LEU A 179 -17.17 -27.47 -1.78
N LYS A 180 -16.26 -27.13 -2.70
CA LYS A 180 -15.43 -28.11 -3.42
C LYS A 180 -14.55 -28.93 -2.47
N GLN A 181 -13.92 -28.30 -1.49
CA GLN A 181 -13.12 -29.00 -0.48
C GLN A 181 -13.97 -29.96 0.35
N ARG A 182 -15.19 -29.55 0.76
CA ARG A 182 -16.11 -30.41 1.51
C ARG A 182 -16.56 -31.63 0.70
N GLU A 183 -16.85 -31.46 -0.59
CA GLU A 183 -17.17 -32.56 -1.50
C GLU A 183 -16.00 -33.53 -1.65
N GLN A 184 -14.77 -33.01 -1.82
CA GLN A 184 -13.56 -33.83 -1.91
C GLN A 184 -13.28 -34.63 -0.63
N LEU A 185 -13.48 -34.02 0.55
CA LEU A 185 -13.34 -34.70 1.83
C LEU A 185 -14.37 -35.82 1.98
N ARG A 186 -15.64 -35.56 1.66
CA ARG A 186 -16.70 -36.58 1.66
C ARG A 186 -16.37 -37.74 0.72
N ALA A 187 -15.92 -37.46 -0.50
CA ALA A 187 -15.53 -38.48 -1.46
C ALA A 187 -14.34 -39.34 -0.95
N ARG A 188 -13.35 -38.71 -0.31
CA ARG A 188 -12.21 -39.42 0.32
C ARG A 188 -12.65 -40.30 1.48
N GLU A 189 -13.56 -39.84 2.32
CA GLU A 189 -14.12 -40.61 3.44
C GLU A 189 -14.92 -41.82 2.94
N GLN A 190 -15.75 -41.63 1.91
CA GLN A 190 -16.50 -42.73 1.27
C GLN A 190 -15.57 -43.78 0.64
N ALA A 191 -14.52 -43.34 -0.07
CA ALA A 191 -13.51 -44.25 -0.62
C ALA A 191 -12.77 -45.02 0.49
N ARG A 192 -12.44 -44.37 1.61
CA ARG A 192 -11.77 -45.00 2.74
C ARG A 192 -12.66 -46.01 3.48
N THR A 193 -13.98 -45.78 3.49
CA THR A 193 -14.97 -46.65 4.14
C THR A 193 -15.39 -47.82 3.24
N GLY A 194 -15.46 -47.62 1.92
CA GLY A 194 -15.79 -48.65 0.93
C GLY A 194 -14.75 -49.78 0.81
N TYR A 195 -13.48 -49.51 1.13
CA TYR A 195 -12.42 -50.53 1.14
C TYR A 195 -12.44 -51.50 2.34
N ARG A 196 -13.41 -51.37 3.28
CA ARG A 196 -13.46 -52.17 4.52
C ARG A 196 -14.47 -53.33 4.50
N CYS A 197 -14.99 -53.74 3.34
CA CYS A 197 -15.96 -54.83 3.25
C CYS A 197 -15.67 -55.80 2.07
N SER A 198 -14.55 -56.52 2.12
CA SER A 198 -14.37 -57.74 1.29
C SER A 198 -13.35 -58.71 1.91
N SER A 199 -13.59 -59.19 3.12
CA SER A 199 -12.94 -60.42 3.62
C SER A 199 -13.72 -61.05 4.77
N ARG A 200 -14.90 -61.61 4.48
CA ARG A 200 -15.37 -62.79 5.22
C ARG A 200 -15.51 -63.92 4.22
N ALA A 201 -14.50 -64.77 4.21
CA ALA A 201 -14.56 -66.07 3.57
C ALA A 201 -15.74 -66.86 4.17
N THR A 202 -16.56 -67.41 3.28
CA THR A 202 -17.61 -68.39 3.57
C THR A 202 -17.04 -69.62 4.29
N PRO A 203 -17.69 -70.15 5.33
CA PRO A 203 -17.31 -71.44 5.90
C PRO A 203 -17.71 -72.54 4.93
N GLY A 204 -16.72 -73.33 4.49
CA GLY A 204 -16.93 -74.49 3.64
C GLY A 204 -17.74 -75.56 4.37
N THR A 205 -18.82 -75.99 3.74
CA THR A 205 -19.55 -77.23 4.02
C THR A 205 -18.68 -78.45 3.72
N ARG A 206 -18.49 -79.31 4.72
CA ARG A 206 -18.40 -80.76 4.54
C ARG A 206 -18.83 -81.49 5.81
#